data_AF-A0A9K3J4K2-F1
#
_entry.id   AF-A0A9K3J4K2-F1
#
_cell.length_a   1.000
_cell.length_b   1.000
_cell.length_c   1.000
_cell.angle_alpha   90.00
_cell.angle_beta   90.00
_cell.angle_gamma   90.00
#
_symmetry.space_group_name_H-M   'P 1'
#
loop_
_entity.id
_entity.type
_entity.pdbx_description
1 polymer ?
#
loop_
_entity_poly.entity_id
_entity_poly.type
_entity_poly.pdbx_seq_one_letter_code
_entity_poly.pdbx_strand_id
1 'polypeptide(L)'
;MTNLITVSNGVKESEYSKILFSDVLVTKKRNLIMGRKWRTHDIRMVLWFLFIHLLALLAPFTFTWGAFWAATFTYTLFGSCGLSVSYHRNLAHRSFKLPKWLEYTFAYIGLLSIQRDPIFWVSMHRYHHQYVDSEKDPHSPIFGFWFSHMSWLFDNGYIFEKVLCM
;
A
#
# COMPACT_ATOMS: atom_id res chain seq x y z
N MET A 1 19.55 -6.79 -28.36
CA MET A 1 20.29 -5.73 -27.63
C MET A 1 19.25 -4.83 -27.00
N THR A 2 18.97 -5.01 -25.71
CA THR A 2 18.22 -4.01 -24.92
C THR A 2 18.89 -3.97 -23.55
N ASN A 3 19.30 -2.77 -23.17
CA ASN A 3 20.40 -2.50 -22.27
C ASN A 3 20.19 -3.04 -20.85
N LEU A 4 21.15 -3.87 -20.41
CA LEU A 4 21.40 -4.14 -19.00
C LEU A 4 21.77 -2.81 -18.34
N ILE A 5 20.84 -2.31 -17.53
CA ILE A 5 21.07 -1.14 -16.68
C ILE A 5 22.30 -1.43 -15.84
N THR A 6 23.26 -0.52 -15.95
CA THR A 6 24.52 -0.49 -15.24
C THR A 6 24.33 -0.84 -13.77
N VAL A 7 24.92 -1.97 -13.37
CA VAL A 7 25.16 -2.36 -11.97
C VAL A 7 26.09 -1.33 -11.36
N SER A 8 25.54 -0.23 -10.84
CA SER A 8 26.31 0.71 -10.04
C SER A 8 26.57 0.09 -8.68
N ASN A 9 27.85 0.02 -8.32
CA ASN A 9 28.40 -0.27 -7.00
C ASN A 9 28.49 -1.75 -6.59
N GLY A 10 29.34 -2.53 -7.26
CA GLY A 10 30.16 -3.57 -6.61
C GLY A 10 29.49 -4.75 -5.90
N VAL A 11 28.17 -4.91 -5.96
CA VAL A 11 27.44 -6.03 -5.36
C VAL A 11 27.34 -7.17 -6.39
N LYS A 12 27.69 -8.38 -5.97
CA LYS A 12 27.69 -9.58 -6.83
C LYS A 12 26.27 -9.97 -7.24
N GLU A 13 26.10 -10.43 -8.47
CA GLU A 13 24.82 -10.90 -9.03
C GLU A 13 24.15 -12.01 -8.19
N SER A 14 24.94 -12.74 -7.40
CA SER A 14 24.49 -13.78 -6.47
C SER A 14 23.70 -13.30 -5.24
N GLU A 15 23.70 -12.00 -4.94
CA GLU A 15 22.98 -11.43 -3.78
C GLU A 15 21.58 -10.92 -4.11
N TYR A 16 21.23 -10.84 -5.40
CA TYR A 16 19.95 -10.34 -5.86
C TYR A 16 18.95 -11.48 -6.09
N SER A 17 17.69 -11.24 -5.75
CA SER A 17 16.59 -12.15 -6.13
C SER A 17 15.53 -11.39 -6.93
N LYS A 18 14.95 -12.03 -7.94
CA LYS A 18 13.91 -11.42 -8.79
C LYS A 18 12.53 -11.71 -8.21
N ILE A 19 11.65 -10.71 -8.16
CA ILE A 19 10.24 -10.96 -7.81
C ILE A 19 9.58 -11.72 -8.97
N LEU A 20 8.88 -12.80 -8.64
CA LEU A 20 8.21 -13.67 -9.61
C LEU A 20 7.30 -12.84 -10.54
N PHE A 21 7.45 -13.03 -11.86
CA PHE A 21 6.73 -12.30 -12.92
C PHE A 21 6.95 -10.78 -12.99
N SER A 22 8.05 -10.24 -12.43
CA SER A 22 8.36 -8.81 -12.55
C SER A 22 9.85 -8.57 -12.82
N ASP A 23 10.20 -7.44 -13.43
CA ASP A 23 11.60 -7.06 -13.67
C ASP A 23 12.29 -6.40 -12.46
N VAL A 24 11.61 -6.36 -11.32
CA VAL A 24 12.16 -5.77 -10.10
C VAL A 24 13.13 -6.72 -9.42
N LEU A 25 14.32 -6.19 -9.13
CA LEU A 25 15.36 -6.87 -8.35
C LEU A 25 15.21 -6.52 -6.87
N VAL A 26 15.16 -7.55 -6.03
CA VAL A 26 15.25 -7.43 -4.58
C VAL A 26 16.72 -7.28 -4.22
N THR A 27 17.10 -6.07 -3.83
CA THR A 27 18.47 -5.69 -3.50
C THR A 27 18.76 -5.80 -2.00
N LYS A 28 17.72 -5.74 -1.16
CA LYS A 28 17.87 -5.67 0.29
C LYS A 28 16.71 -6.36 0.99
N LYS A 29 16.72 -7.69 1.02
CA LYS A 29 15.62 -8.46 1.64
C LYS A 29 15.47 -8.09 3.13
N ARG A 30 14.29 -7.60 3.51
CA ARG A 30 14.00 -7.22 4.90
C ARG A 30 13.47 -8.41 5.69
N ASN A 31 13.97 -8.62 6.91
CA ASN A 31 13.34 -9.54 7.86
C ASN A 31 12.03 -8.94 8.37
N LEU A 32 10.91 -9.56 8.03
CA LEU A 32 9.57 -9.03 8.30
C LEU A 32 9.14 -9.20 9.75
N ILE A 33 9.72 -10.20 10.45
CA ILE A 33 9.25 -10.68 11.75
C ILE A 33 10.36 -10.62 12.79
N MET A 34 11.51 -11.24 12.50
CA MET A 34 12.61 -11.37 13.46
C MET A 34 13.40 -10.06 13.62
N GLY A 35 13.78 -9.73 14.86
CA GLY A 35 14.58 -8.55 15.19
C GLY A 35 13.80 -7.22 15.17
N ARG A 36 12.49 -7.28 14.98
CA ARG A 36 11.62 -6.11 14.86
C ARG A 36 10.95 -5.74 16.18
N LYS A 37 10.90 -4.45 16.49
CA LYS A 37 10.12 -3.92 17.62
C LYS A 37 8.64 -3.76 17.22
N TRP A 38 7.79 -4.63 17.76
CA TRP A 38 6.34 -4.58 17.55
C TRP A 38 5.69 -3.54 18.46
N ARG A 39 4.99 -2.57 17.88
CA ARG A 39 4.13 -1.66 18.63
C ARG A 39 2.73 -2.19 18.76
N THR A 40 1.99 -1.68 19.73
CA THR A 40 0.57 -1.98 19.93
C THR A 40 -0.25 -1.71 18.66
N HIS A 41 0.05 -0.62 17.93
CA HIS A 41 -0.63 -0.30 16.68
C HIS A 41 -0.36 -1.33 15.59
N ASP A 42 0.89 -1.80 15.47
CA ASP A 42 1.30 -2.84 14.51
C ASP A 42 0.53 -4.15 14.76
N ILE A 43 0.47 -4.57 16.03
CA ILE A 43 -0.25 -5.78 16.45
C ILE A 43 -1.75 -5.65 16.17
N ARG A 44 -2.36 -4.51 16.52
CA ARG A 44 -3.79 -4.25 16.25
C ARG A 44 -4.10 -4.34 14.76
N MET A 45 -3.26 -3.77 13.89
CA MET A 45 -3.44 -3.86 12.44
C MET A 45 -3.31 -5.29 11.94
N VAL A 46 -2.30 -6.04 12.39
CA VAL A 46 -2.14 -7.46 12.00
C VAL A 46 -3.37 -8.27 12.40
N LEU A 47 -3.84 -8.13 13.64
CA LEU A 47 -5.02 -8.84 14.12
C LEU A 47 -6.28 -8.45 13.34
N TRP A 48 -6.46 -7.17 13.03
CA TRP A 48 -7.59 -6.69 12.25
C TRP A 48 -7.57 -7.25 10.82
N PHE A 49 -6.40 -7.20 10.15
CA PHE A 49 -6.25 -7.75 8.80
C PHE A 49 -6.45 -9.28 8.80
N LEU A 50 -5.90 -9.99 9.77
CA LEU A 50 -6.13 -11.43 9.90
C LEU A 50 -7.62 -11.74 10.09
N PHE A 51 -8.30 -10.99 10.95
CA PHE A 51 -9.73 -11.15 11.21
C PHE A 51 -10.57 -10.97 9.95
N ILE A 52 -10.37 -9.90 9.16
CA ILE A 52 -11.15 -9.69 7.92
C ILE A 52 -10.88 -10.77 6.87
N HIS A 53 -9.65 -11.30 6.79
CA HIS A 53 -9.32 -12.38 5.85
C HIS A 53 -9.97 -13.70 6.27
N LEU A 54 -9.98 -14.00 7.57
CA LEU A 54 -10.68 -15.17 8.10
C LEU A 54 -12.19 -15.08 7.88
N LEU A 55 -12.79 -13.89 8.06
CA LEU A 55 -14.19 -13.66 7.72
C LEU A 55 -14.48 -13.85 6.23
N ALA A 56 -13.57 -13.41 5.35
CA ALA A 56 -13.74 -13.58 3.90
C ALA A 56 -13.81 -15.05 3.46
N LEU A 57 -13.20 -15.98 4.22
CA LEU A 57 -13.32 -17.42 3.96
C LEU A 57 -14.76 -17.95 4.12
N LEU A 58 -15.63 -17.21 4.81
CA LEU A 58 -17.05 -17.55 4.96
C LEU A 58 -17.91 -17.14 3.76
N ALA A 59 -17.39 -16.28 2.88
CA ALA A 59 -18.15 -15.70 1.77
C ALA A 59 -18.83 -16.73 0.83
N PRO A 60 -18.20 -17.88 0.47
CA PRO A 60 -18.85 -18.89 -0.36
C PRO A 60 -20.11 -19.50 0.28
N PHE A 61 -20.17 -19.56 1.61
CA PHE A 61 -21.29 -20.14 2.36
C PHE A 61 -22.45 -19.15 2.56
N THR A 62 -22.23 -17.87 2.28
CA THR A 62 -23.23 -16.81 2.44
C THR A 62 -23.62 -16.16 1.10
N PHE A 63 -23.31 -16.82 -0.02
CA PHE A 63 -23.49 -16.24 -1.34
C PHE A 63 -24.97 -16.05 -1.68
N THR A 64 -25.32 -14.84 -2.10
CA THR A 64 -26.58 -14.51 -2.77
C THR A 64 -26.30 -13.47 -3.85
N TRP A 65 -27.16 -13.40 -4.88
CA TRP A 65 -27.02 -12.37 -5.91
C TRP A 65 -27.12 -10.94 -5.35
N GLY A 66 -27.94 -10.72 -4.31
CA GLY A 66 -28.00 -9.44 -3.61
C GLY A 66 -26.68 -9.09 -2.93
N ALA A 67 -26.07 -10.04 -2.20
CA ALA A 67 -24.77 -9.85 -1.57
C ALA A 67 -23.66 -9.60 -2.60
N PHE A 68 -23.68 -10.30 -3.74
CA PHE A 68 -22.74 -10.09 -4.84
C PHE A 68 -22.80 -8.65 -5.37
N TRP A 69 -24.01 -8.16 -5.67
CA TRP A 69 -24.17 -6.80 -6.19
C TRP A 69 -23.84 -5.73 -5.14
N ALA A 70 -24.21 -5.96 -3.87
CA ALA A 70 -23.82 -5.07 -2.78
C ALA A 70 -22.29 -5.00 -2.62
N ALA A 71 -21.60 -6.14 -2.65
CA ALA A 71 -20.14 -6.21 -2.59
C ALA A 71 -19.49 -5.50 -3.79
N THR A 72 -20.00 -5.73 -5.00
CA THR A 72 -19.49 -5.10 -6.23
C THR A 72 -19.68 -3.58 -6.22
N PHE A 73 -20.87 -3.13 -5.79
CA PHE A 73 -21.17 -1.71 -5.67
C PHE A 73 -20.27 -1.03 -4.63
N THR A 74 -20.15 -1.60 -3.44
CA THR A 74 -19.32 -1.05 -2.37
C THR A 74 -17.83 -1.07 -2.72
N TYR A 75 -17.35 -2.14 -3.35
CA TYR A 75 -15.98 -2.22 -3.89
C TYR A 75 -15.70 -1.09 -4.89
N THR A 76 -16.64 -0.85 -5.82
CA THR A 76 -16.49 0.21 -6.82
C THR A 76 -16.57 1.59 -6.18
N LEU A 77 -17.51 1.80 -5.27
CA LEU A 77 -17.70 3.09 -4.60
C LEU A 77 -16.48 3.46 -3.75
N PHE A 78 -15.99 2.57 -2.90
CA PHE A 78 -14.89 2.86 -2.00
C PHE A 78 -13.53 2.79 -2.71
N GLY A 79 -13.31 1.80 -3.57
CA GLY A 79 -12.04 1.60 -4.29
C GLY A 79 -11.87 2.57 -5.47
N SER A 80 -12.85 2.66 -6.36
CA SER A 80 -12.73 3.51 -7.54
C SER A 80 -13.00 4.97 -7.19
N CYS A 81 -14.13 5.30 -6.55
CA CYS A 81 -14.45 6.70 -6.23
C CYS A 81 -13.65 7.22 -5.03
N GLY A 82 -13.63 6.48 -3.92
CA GLY A 82 -12.94 6.89 -2.70
C GLY A 82 -11.41 6.99 -2.86
N LEU A 83 -10.77 5.91 -3.32
CA LEU A 83 -9.32 5.88 -3.46
C LEU A 83 -8.84 6.43 -4.80
N SER A 84 -9.28 5.84 -5.91
CA SER A 84 -8.68 6.15 -7.21
C SER A 84 -9.02 7.56 -7.71
N VAL A 85 -10.26 8.01 -7.53
CA VAL A 85 -10.68 9.37 -7.93
C VAL A 85 -10.28 10.38 -6.86
N SER A 86 -10.60 10.13 -5.58
CA SER A 86 -10.35 11.09 -4.51
C SER A 86 -8.92 11.07 -3.97
N TYR A 87 -8.53 10.07 -3.17
CA TYR A 87 -7.22 10.09 -2.51
C TYR A 87 -6.07 10.20 -3.51
N HIS A 88 -6.13 9.42 -4.58
CA HIS A 88 -5.07 9.31 -5.58
C HIS A 88 -5.05 10.53 -6.54
N ARG A 89 -6.03 10.64 -7.44
CA ARG A 89 -5.97 11.66 -8.51
C ARG A 89 -6.27 13.07 -8.01
N ASN A 90 -7.29 13.23 -7.17
CA ASN A 90 -7.69 14.56 -6.70
C ASN A 90 -6.78 15.08 -5.57
N LEU A 91 -6.61 14.34 -4.48
CA LEU A 91 -5.89 14.83 -3.30
C LEU A 91 -4.37 14.71 -3.46
N ALA A 92 -3.86 13.55 -3.89
CA ALA A 92 -2.42 13.34 -4.01
C ALA A 92 -1.83 14.03 -5.24
N HIS A 93 -2.37 13.78 -6.44
CA HIS A 93 -1.84 14.31 -7.70
C HIS A 93 -2.42 15.65 -8.15
N ARG A 94 -3.52 16.13 -7.54
CA ARG A 94 -4.19 17.38 -7.92
C ARG A 94 -4.53 17.45 -9.42
N SER A 95 -4.86 16.31 -10.03
CA SER A 95 -5.08 16.18 -11.48
C SER A 95 -6.30 16.95 -11.99
N PHE A 96 -7.25 17.27 -11.11
CA PHE A 96 -8.44 18.07 -11.41
C PHE A 96 -8.96 18.76 -10.14
N LYS A 97 -9.81 19.77 -10.30
CA LYS A 97 -10.45 20.51 -9.21
C LYS A 97 -11.92 20.08 -9.07
N LEU A 98 -12.37 19.91 -7.84
CA LEU A 98 -13.78 19.67 -7.50
C LEU A 98 -14.32 20.82 -6.65
N PRO A 99 -15.64 21.08 -6.66
CA PRO A 99 -16.24 21.92 -5.64
C PRO A 99 -16.06 21.27 -4.26
N LYS A 100 -15.88 22.09 -3.22
CA LYS A 100 -15.44 21.60 -1.89
C LYS A 100 -16.36 20.57 -1.26
N TRP A 101 -17.67 20.72 -1.42
CA TRP A 101 -18.64 19.75 -0.90
C TRP A 101 -18.43 18.35 -1.52
N LEU A 102 -18.10 18.28 -2.82
CA LEU A 102 -17.88 17.03 -3.54
C LEU A 102 -16.50 16.44 -3.23
N GLU A 103 -15.48 17.29 -3.10
CA GLU A 103 -14.14 16.91 -2.63
C GLU A 103 -14.23 16.23 -1.25
N TYR A 104 -14.95 16.84 -0.29
CA TYR A 104 -15.15 16.26 1.05
C TYR A 104 -16.00 15.00 1.02
N THR A 105 -17.02 14.94 0.17
CA THR A 105 -17.85 13.74 0.01
C THR A 105 -16.99 12.56 -0.45
N PHE A 106 -16.18 12.73 -1.49
CA PHE A 106 -15.31 11.64 -1.95
C PHE A 106 -14.17 11.33 -0.97
N ALA A 107 -13.65 12.31 -0.23
CA ALA A 107 -12.68 12.06 0.83
C ALA A 107 -13.28 11.19 1.95
N TYR A 108 -14.53 11.44 2.33
CA TYR A 108 -15.25 10.62 3.31
C TYR A 108 -15.53 9.21 2.78
N ILE A 109 -15.93 9.07 1.51
CA ILE A 109 -16.05 7.75 0.86
C ILE A 109 -14.70 7.02 0.86
N GLY A 110 -13.60 7.73 0.63
CA GLY A 110 -12.24 7.20 0.72
C GLY A 110 -11.88 6.70 2.12
N LEU A 111 -12.31 7.39 3.18
CA LEU A 111 -12.10 6.96 4.57
C LEU A 111 -12.73 5.58 4.84
N LEU A 112 -13.88 5.29 4.22
CA LEU A 112 -14.56 3.99 4.35
C LEU A 112 -13.83 2.82 3.69
N SER A 113 -12.78 3.08 2.89
CA SER A 113 -11.95 2.04 2.28
C SER A 113 -10.94 1.38 3.22
N ILE A 114 -10.84 1.86 4.48
CA ILE A 114 -9.94 1.30 5.51
C ILE A 114 -8.45 1.38 5.07
N GLN A 115 -8.07 2.42 4.33
CA GLN A 115 -6.67 2.70 3.96
C GLN A 115 -6.03 3.84 4.76
N ARG A 116 -6.51 4.05 6.00
CA ARG A 116 -6.17 5.20 6.88
C ARG A 116 -6.71 6.54 6.36
N ASP A 117 -6.44 7.59 7.12
CA ASP A 117 -6.92 8.94 6.88
C ASP A 117 -6.30 9.56 5.60
N PRO A 118 -6.95 10.59 5.00
CA PRO A 118 -6.50 11.16 3.74
C PRO A 118 -5.13 11.84 3.85
N ILE A 119 -4.78 12.39 5.01
CA ILE A 119 -3.49 13.08 5.19
C ILE A 119 -2.38 12.04 5.13
N PHE A 120 -2.50 10.96 5.90
CA PHE A 120 -1.57 9.85 5.88
C PHE A 120 -1.41 9.27 4.47
N TRP A 121 -2.52 8.90 3.82
CA TRP A 121 -2.49 8.24 2.51
C TRP A 121 -1.81 9.13 1.46
N VAL A 122 -2.20 10.41 1.38
CA VAL A 122 -1.64 11.36 0.40
C VAL A 122 -0.16 11.60 0.65
N SER A 123 0.25 11.72 1.91
CA SER A 123 1.65 11.97 2.27
C SER A 123 2.51 10.77 1.87
N MET A 124 2.07 9.56 2.19
CA MET A 124 2.72 8.30 1.81
C MET A 124 2.83 8.15 0.30
N HIS A 125 1.73 8.41 -0.43
CA HIS A 125 1.68 8.27 -1.88
C HIS A 125 2.62 9.24 -2.58
N ARG A 126 2.65 10.52 -2.15
CA ARG A 126 3.59 11.51 -2.69
C ARG A 126 5.04 11.15 -2.40
N TYR A 127 5.32 10.67 -1.20
CA TYR A 127 6.66 10.25 -0.81
C TYR A 127 7.13 9.02 -1.59
N HIS A 128 6.24 8.06 -1.85
CA HIS A 128 6.49 6.95 -2.77
C HIS A 128 6.86 7.45 -4.17
N HIS A 129 6.06 8.33 -4.77
CA HIS A 129 6.36 8.89 -6.10
C HIS A 129 7.68 9.67 -6.15
N GLN A 130 8.05 10.35 -5.07
CA GLN A 130 9.31 11.08 -5.00
C GLN A 130 10.53 10.15 -4.95
N TYR A 131 10.37 8.93 -4.44
CA TYR A 131 11.48 8.03 -4.12
C TYR A 131 11.31 6.61 -4.67
N VAL A 132 10.48 6.45 -5.71
CA VAL A 132 10.07 5.15 -6.25
C VAL A 132 11.24 4.19 -6.42
N ASP A 133 11.04 2.94 -6.00
CA ASP A 133 12.01 1.84 -6.11
C ASP A 133 13.38 2.14 -5.47
N SER A 134 13.45 3.07 -4.52
CA SER A 134 14.65 3.37 -3.74
C SER A 134 14.51 2.93 -2.29
N GLU A 135 15.60 3.00 -1.53
CA GLU A 135 15.53 2.74 -0.09
C GLU A 135 14.63 3.72 0.65
N LYS A 136 14.41 4.93 0.11
CA LYS A 136 13.54 5.94 0.73
C LYS A 136 12.06 5.64 0.49
N ASP A 137 11.71 4.86 -0.52
CA ASP A 137 10.31 4.50 -0.76
C ASP A 137 9.76 3.63 0.39
N PRO A 138 8.66 4.07 1.04
CA PRO A 138 8.10 3.41 2.20
C PRO A 138 7.54 2.02 1.90
N HIS A 139 7.23 1.68 0.66
CA HIS A 139 6.79 0.33 0.29
C HIS A 139 7.58 -0.19 -0.91
N SER A 140 8.87 0.16 -0.95
CA SER A 140 9.76 -0.21 -2.04
C SER A 140 9.80 -1.72 -2.28
N PRO A 141 9.61 -2.19 -3.52
CA PRO A 141 9.67 -3.60 -3.87
C PRO A 141 11.10 -4.16 -3.80
N ILE A 142 12.14 -3.31 -3.72
CA ILE A 142 13.53 -3.73 -3.53
C ILE A 142 13.76 -4.48 -2.20
N PHE A 143 12.85 -4.32 -1.24
CA PHE A 143 12.85 -5.03 0.04
C PHE A 143 12.16 -6.42 -0.02
N GLY A 144 11.52 -6.73 -1.16
CA GLY A 144 10.85 -8.00 -1.44
C GLY A 144 9.33 -7.88 -1.60
N PHE A 145 8.74 -8.83 -2.34
CA PHE A 145 7.30 -8.86 -2.66
C PHE A 145 6.40 -8.75 -1.43
N TRP A 146 6.61 -9.60 -0.42
CA TRP A 146 5.77 -9.58 0.80
C TRP A 146 5.94 -8.29 1.62
N PHE A 147 7.09 -7.62 1.50
CA PHE A 147 7.29 -6.33 2.12
C PHE A 147 6.42 -5.27 1.46
N SER A 148 6.56 -5.08 0.14
CA SER A 148 5.84 -4.05 -0.62
C SER A 148 4.34 -4.33 -0.72
N HIS A 149 3.93 -5.60 -0.72
CA HIS A 149 2.53 -5.99 -0.82
C HIS A 149 1.73 -5.68 0.46
N MET A 150 2.23 -6.06 1.64
CA MET A 150 1.47 -5.94 2.89
C MET A 150 2.32 -5.57 4.11
N SER A 151 3.53 -6.08 4.24
CA SER A 151 4.22 -6.03 5.54
C SER A 151 4.63 -4.63 5.96
N TRP A 152 4.85 -3.72 5.00
CA TRP A 152 5.12 -2.31 5.27
C TRP A 152 3.98 -1.65 6.07
N LEU A 153 2.72 -2.03 5.83
CA LEU A 153 1.54 -1.49 6.52
C LEU A 153 1.61 -1.76 8.02
N PHE A 154 2.20 -2.91 8.38
CA PHE A 154 2.31 -3.36 9.75
C PHE A 154 3.52 -2.80 10.45
N ASP A 155 4.37 -1.97 9.83
CA ASP A 155 5.58 -1.39 10.41
C ASP A 155 5.49 0.12 10.61
N ASN A 156 4.68 0.52 11.59
CA ASN A 156 4.35 1.91 11.78
C ASN A 156 5.56 2.78 12.12
N GLY A 157 6.57 2.28 12.84
CA GLY A 157 7.76 3.10 13.15
C GLY A 157 8.68 3.28 11.98
N TYR A 158 8.84 2.25 11.17
CA TYR A 158 9.56 2.39 9.92
C TYR A 158 8.91 3.49 9.05
N ILE A 159 7.57 3.52 8.99
CA ILE A 159 6.85 4.59 8.29
C ILE A 159 7.10 5.94 8.97
N PHE A 160 6.99 6.02 10.29
CA PHE A 160 7.22 7.25 11.05
C PHE A 160 8.63 7.82 10.82
N GLU A 161 9.66 6.97 10.92
CA GLU A 161 11.06 7.34 10.69
C GLU A 161 11.30 7.83 9.26
N LYS A 162 10.66 7.23 8.26
CA LYS A 162 10.89 7.61 6.86
C LYS A 162 10.10 8.82 6.38
N VAL A 163 8.87 8.98 6.84
CA VAL A 163 7.90 9.89 6.21
C VAL A 163 7.44 11.01 7.13
N LEU A 164 7.43 10.80 8.45
CA LEU A 164 6.81 11.73 9.41
C LEU A 164 7.81 12.48 10.30
N CYS A 165 9.08 12.04 10.37
CA CYS A 165 10.16 12.68 11.14
C CYS A 165 11.16 13.48 10.27
N MET A 166 10.86 13.72 9.00
CA MET A 166 11.56 14.72 8.16
C MET A 166 10.75 16.02 8.13
#